data_AF-A0A9D7BRD5-F1
#
_entry.id   AF-A0A9D7BRD5-F1
#
_cell.length_a   1.000
_cell.length_b   1.000
_cell.length_c   1.000
_cell.angle_alpha   90.00
_cell.angle_beta   90.00
_cell.angle_gamma   90.00
#
_symmetry.space_group_name_H-M   'P 1'
#
loop_
_entity.id
_entity.type
_entity.pdbx_description
1 polymer ?
#
loop_
_entity_poly.entity_id
_entity_poly.type
_entity_poly.pdbx_seq_one_letter_code
_entity_poly.pdbx_strand_id
1 'polypeptide(L)'
;MLPRHFAETLTDWHHGNPRQMPWLHSKDPYIIWISEIILQQTRVSQGWEYFQKFVLRFPNLISIYTSDETEILTYWEGLGYYTRIRNIIKTTKILVETRNGIFPDSYEELLRLPGIGPYWLRQ
;
A
#
# COMPACT_ATOMS: atom_id res chain seq x y z
N MET A 1 16.83 8.26 22.49
CA MET A 1 17.18 9.35 21.55
C MET A 1 18.33 8.84 20.72
N LEU A 2 18.17 8.66 19.39
CA LEU A 2 19.30 8.32 18.53
C LEU A 2 20.35 9.45 18.65
N PRO A 3 21.66 9.16 18.70
CA PRO A 3 22.67 10.21 18.76
C PRO A 3 22.49 11.17 17.58
N ARG A 4 22.58 12.48 17.81
CA ARG A 4 22.37 13.52 16.77
C ARG A 4 23.14 13.22 15.48
N HIS A 5 24.38 12.73 15.63
CA HIS A 5 25.26 12.31 14.54
C HIS A 5 24.71 11.15 13.68
N PHE A 6 23.93 10.23 14.24
CA PHE A 6 23.37 9.11 13.48
C PHE A 6 22.26 9.59 12.53
N ALA A 7 21.36 10.44 13.01
CA ALA A 7 20.27 10.97 12.19
C ALA A 7 20.82 11.82 11.04
N GLU A 8 21.76 12.72 11.32
CA GLU A 8 22.42 13.58 10.33
C GLU A 8 23.13 12.75 9.24
N THR A 9 23.94 11.77 9.65
CA THR A 9 24.66 10.88 8.70
C THR A 9 23.70 10.09 7.82
N LEU A 10 22.59 9.61 8.38
CA LEU A 10 21.59 8.86 7.62
C LEU A 10 20.84 9.75 6.62
N THR A 11 20.49 10.96 7.02
CA THR A 11 19.83 11.94 6.15
C THR A 11 20.75 12.36 4.99
N ASP A 12 22.02 12.62 5.26
CA ASP A 12 23.00 12.99 4.23
C ASP A 12 23.24 11.86 3.23
N TRP A 13 23.37 10.62 3.71
CA TRP A 13 23.45 9.45 2.84
C TRP A 13 22.20 9.28 1.97
N HIS A 14 21.00 9.49 2.54
CA HIS A 14 19.74 9.41 1.80
C HIS A 14 19.64 10.47 0.69
N HIS A 15 20.05 11.71 0.97
CA HIS A 15 20.11 12.77 -0.04
C HIS A 15 21.05 12.42 -1.20
N GLY A 16 22.17 11.73 -0.92
CA GLY A 16 23.11 11.25 -1.94
C GLY A 16 22.68 9.97 -2.67
N ASN A 17 21.68 9.24 -2.18
CA ASN A 17 21.25 7.94 -2.71
C ASN A 17 19.72 7.84 -2.84
N PRO A 18 19.07 8.68 -3.66
CA PRO A 18 17.62 8.67 -3.79
C PRO A 18 17.13 7.37 -4.41
N ARG A 19 16.20 6.69 -3.73
CA ARG A 19 15.44 5.59 -4.32
C ARG A 19 14.27 6.15 -5.10
N GLN A 20 14.26 5.95 -6.42
CA GLN A 20 13.13 6.37 -7.25
C GLN A 20 11.96 5.38 -7.08
N MET A 21 10.97 5.75 -6.27
CA MET A 21 9.69 5.05 -6.21
C MET A 21 8.52 6.04 -6.31
N PRO A 22 7.58 5.88 -7.26
CA PRO A 22 6.56 6.86 -7.61
C PRO A 22 5.50 6.97 -6.53
N TRP A 23 5.31 5.91 -5.72
CA TRP A 23 4.44 5.96 -4.56
C TRP A 23 5.03 6.78 -3.40
N LEU A 24 6.36 6.96 -3.28
CA LEU A 24 6.98 7.76 -2.22
C LEU A 24 6.66 9.26 -2.31
N HIS A 25 6.26 9.73 -3.50
CA HIS A 25 5.88 11.13 -3.72
C HIS A 25 4.36 11.32 -3.82
N SER A 26 3.59 10.22 -3.76
CA SER A 26 2.13 10.30 -3.81
C SER A 26 1.57 10.74 -2.47
N LYS A 27 0.51 11.57 -2.52
CA LYS A 27 -0.34 11.89 -1.36
C LYS A 27 -1.66 11.14 -1.37
N ASP A 28 -1.88 10.30 -2.39
CA ASP A 28 -3.11 9.53 -2.52
C ASP A 28 -3.07 8.34 -1.55
N PRO A 29 -3.97 8.27 -0.56
CA PRO A 29 -4.03 7.18 0.41
C PRO A 29 -4.20 5.81 -0.26
N TYR A 30 -4.90 5.72 -1.40
CA TYR A 30 -5.06 4.48 -2.13
C TYR A 30 -3.73 3.98 -2.71
N ILE A 31 -2.97 4.88 -3.33
CA ILE A 31 -1.67 4.57 -3.94
C ILE A 31 -0.65 4.15 -2.88
N ILE A 32 -0.55 4.95 -1.81
CA ILE A 32 0.28 4.61 -0.65
C ILE A 32 -0.15 3.24 -0.15
N TRP A 33 -1.47 3.01 -0.02
CA TRP A 33 -1.97 1.79 0.57
C TRP A 33 -1.62 0.53 -0.24
N ILE A 34 -1.90 0.54 -1.55
CA ILE A 34 -1.57 -0.60 -2.41
C ILE A 34 -0.05 -0.85 -2.45
N SER A 35 0.76 0.21 -2.50
CA SER A 35 2.22 0.07 -2.54
C SER A 35 2.77 -0.64 -1.29
N GLU A 36 2.28 -0.26 -0.10
CA GLU A 36 2.69 -0.86 1.17
C GLU A 36 2.29 -2.33 1.25
N ILE A 37 1.04 -2.69 0.90
CA ILE A 37 0.62 -4.11 0.91
C ILE A 37 1.47 -4.94 -0.07
N ILE A 38 1.73 -4.44 -1.28
CA ILE A 38 2.52 -5.17 -2.29
C ILE A 38 3.96 -5.37 -1.80
N LEU A 39 4.58 -4.35 -1.20
CA LEU A 39 5.98 -4.41 -0.74
C LEU A 39 6.17 -5.24 0.54
N GLN A 40 5.11 -5.57 1.27
CA GLN A 40 5.21 -6.53 2.37
C GLN A 40 5.78 -7.86 1.86
N GLN A 41 6.92 -8.27 2.43
CA GLN A 41 7.57 -9.54 2.14
C GLN A 41 7.88 -9.76 0.64
N THR A 42 7.96 -8.68 -0.15
CA THR A 42 8.26 -8.72 -1.59
C THR A 42 9.45 -7.81 -1.89
N ARG A 43 10.37 -8.24 -2.77
CA ARG A 43 11.50 -7.39 -3.18
C ARG A 43 11.00 -6.19 -3.97
N VAL A 44 11.60 -5.01 -3.77
CA VAL A 44 11.17 -3.75 -4.43
C VAL A 44 11.11 -3.89 -5.96
N SER A 45 12.11 -4.54 -6.58
CA SER A 45 12.15 -4.72 -8.04
C SER A 45 10.95 -5.51 -8.58
N GLN A 46 10.53 -6.55 -7.87
CA GLN A 46 9.35 -7.35 -8.24
C GLN A 46 8.06 -6.60 -7.89
N GLY A 47 7.97 -6.05 -6.68
CA GLY A 47 6.79 -5.32 -6.21
C GLY A 47 6.44 -4.13 -7.11
N TRP A 48 7.45 -3.47 -7.68
CA TRP A 48 7.27 -2.40 -8.65
C TRP A 48 6.42 -2.78 -9.85
N GLU A 49 6.77 -3.86 -10.55
CA GLU A 49 6.09 -4.27 -11.79
C GLU A 49 4.63 -4.65 -11.51
N TYR A 50 4.40 -5.32 -10.38
CA TYR A 50 3.06 -5.68 -9.95
C TYR A 50 2.25 -4.45 -9.55
N PHE A 51 2.86 -3.53 -8.79
CA PHE A 51 2.21 -2.28 -8.41
C PHE A 51 1.74 -1.53 -9.65
N GLN A 52 2.62 -1.34 -10.66
CA GLN A 52 2.26 -0.62 -11.89
C GLN A 52 1.09 -1.28 -12.63
N LYS A 53 1.13 -2.61 -12.83
CA LYS A 53 0.04 -3.34 -13.48
C LYS A 53 -1.26 -3.25 -12.68
N PHE A 54 -1.17 -3.38 -11.36
CA PHE A 54 -2.31 -3.38 -10.47
C PHE A 54 -3.00 -2.03 -10.43
N VAL A 55 -2.28 -0.92 -10.21
CA VAL A 55 -2.89 0.42 -10.15
C VAL A 55 -3.34 0.93 -11.52
N LEU A 56 -2.75 0.44 -12.61
CA LEU A 56 -3.24 0.73 -13.95
C LEU A 56 -4.60 0.07 -14.19
N ARG A 57 -4.78 -1.19 -13.79
CA ARG A 57 -6.06 -1.90 -13.94
C ARG A 57 -7.10 -1.45 -12.92
N PHE A 58 -6.66 -1.21 -11.69
CA PHE A 58 -7.48 -0.82 -10.57
C PHE A 58 -7.01 0.56 -10.06
N PRO A 59 -7.41 1.67 -10.69
CA PRO A 59 -6.93 3.00 -10.32
C PRO A 59 -7.50 3.54 -9.00
N ASN A 60 -8.57 2.93 -8.47
CA ASN A 60 -9.21 3.38 -7.22
C ASN A 60 -10.03 2.25 -6.56
N LEU A 61 -10.55 2.52 -5.36
CA LEU A 61 -11.37 1.56 -4.61
C LEU A 61 -12.61 1.08 -5.38
N ILE A 62 -13.27 1.96 -6.15
CA ILE A 62 -14.45 1.59 -6.92
C ILE A 62 -14.11 0.55 -7.97
N SER A 63 -12.99 0.71 -8.68
CA SER A 63 -12.54 -0.25 -9.68
C SER A 63 -12.25 -1.64 -9.09
N ILE A 64 -11.76 -1.73 -7.85
CA ILE A 64 -11.64 -3.01 -7.14
C ILE A 64 -13.02 -3.53 -6.74
N TYR A 65 -13.88 -2.66 -6.20
CA TYR A 65 -15.21 -3.05 -5.71
C TYR A 65 -16.11 -3.62 -6.80
N THR A 66 -16.05 -3.08 -8.02
CA THR A 66 -16.89 -3.49 -9.15
C THR A 66 -16.29 -4.62 -9.98
N SER A 67 -15.03 -5.00 -9.75
CA SER A 67 -14.36 -6.06 -10.50
C SER A 67 -14.61 -7.43 -9.87
N ASP A 68 -14.49 -8.47 -10.68
CA ASP A 68 -14.65 -9.84 -10.19
C ASP A 68 -13.44 -10.26 -9.32
N GLU A 69 -13.70 -11.03 -8.26
CA GLU A 69 -12.64 -11.48 -7.35
C GLU A 69 -11.60 -12.34 -8.09
N THR A 70 -12.00 -13.16 -9.07
CA THR A 70 -11.05 -13.96 -9.84
C THR A 70 -10.12 -13.09 -10.70
N GLU A 71 -10.64 -12.03 -11.30
CA GLU A 71 -9.82 -11.07 -12.05
C GLU A 71 -8.78 -10.41 -11.13
N ILE A 72 -9.21 -9.92 -9.96
CA ILE A 72 -8.31 -9.29 -8.99
C ILE A 72 -7.21 -10.26 -8.56
N LEU A 73 -7.55 -11.53 -8.35
CA LEU A 73 -6.58 -12.58 -8.01
C LEU A 73 -5.60 -12.87 -9.15
N THR A 74 -6.02 -12.81 -10.41
CA THR A 74 -5.13 -12.94 -11.58
C THR A 74 -4.05 -11.84 -11.60
N TYR A 75 -4.42 -10.59 -11.30
CA TYR A 75 -3.44 -9.50 -11.21
C TYR A 75 -2.51 -9.60 -9.99
N TRP A 76 -2.83 -10.47 -9.02
CA TRP A 76 -2.00 -10.77 -7.86
C TRP A 76 -1.18 -12.06 -7.99
N GLU A 77 -1.44 -12.85 -9.04
CA GLU A 77 -0.81 -14.15 -9.24
C GLU A 77 0.71 -14.01 -9.32
N GLY A 78 1.45 -14.81 -8.54
CA GLY A 78 2.91 -14.76 -8.49
C GLY A 78 3.50 -13.87 -7.38
N LEU A 79 2.72 -13.00 -6.73
CA LEU A 79 3.18 -12.27 -5.52
C LEU A 79 3.13 -13.13 -4.24
N GLY A 80 2.36 -14.21 -4.24
CA GLY A 80 2.13 -15.04 -3.07
C GLY A 80 1.40 -14.30 -1.93
N TYR A 81 1.27 -14.96 -0.78
CA TYR A 81 0.60 -14.41 0.41
C TYR A 81 -0.80 -13.84 0.11
N TYR A 82 -1.68 -14.67 -0.45
CA TYR A 82 -3.03 -14.30 -0.90
C TYR A 82 -3.95 -13.74 0.19
N THR A 83 -3.58 -13.87 1.46
CA THR A 83 -4.25 -13.17 2.56
C THR A 83 -4.20 -11.65 2.38
N ARG A 84 -3.12 -11.11 1.78
CA ARG A 84 -2.97 -9.68 1.48
C ARG A 84 -4.03 -9.16 0.52
N ILE A 85 -4.18 -9.80 -0.64
CA ILE A 85 -5.18 -9.39 -1.64
C ILE A 85 -6.62 -9.60 -1.15
N ARG A 86 -6.86 -10.67 -0.40
CA ARG A 86 -8.17 -10.88 0.25
C ARG A 86 -8.49 -9.78 1.26
N ASN A 87 -7.49 -9.30 1.99
CA ASN A 87 -7.66 -8.16 2.90
C ASN A 87 -7.89 -6.84 2.12
N ILE A 88 -7.20 -6.62 1.00
CA ILE A 88 -7.48 -5.49 0.10
C ILE A 88 -8.94 -5.51 -0.35
N ILE A 89 -9.45 -6.64 -0.82
CA ILE A 89 -10.85 -6.77 -1.28
C ILE A 89 -11.82 -6.49 -0.13
N LYS A 90 -11.60 -7.07 1.05
CA LYS A 90 -12.44 -6.84 2.23
C LYS A 90 -12.45 -5.38 2.67
N THR A 91 -11.27 -4.77 2.78
CA THR A 91 -11.13 -3.35 3.16
C THR A 91 -11.76 -2.44 2.14
N THR A 92 -11.60 -2.72 0.84
CA THR A 92 -12.28 -1.99 -0.23
C THR A 92 -13.79 -2.03 -0.06
N LYS A 93 -14.37 -3.21 0.15
CA LYS A 93 -15.82 -3.35 0.38
C LYS A 93 -16.28 -2.50 1.57
N ILE A 94 -15.59 -2.58 2.70
CA ILE A 94 -15.89 -1.77 3.89
C ILE A 94 -15.85 -0.27 3.56
N LEU A 95 -14.77 0.21 2.94
CA LEU A 95 -14.60 1.63 2.64
C LEU A 95 -15.67 2.14 1.65
N VAL A 96 -16.00 1.38 0.62
CA VAL A 96 -17.01 1.77 -0.37
C VAL A 96 -18.41 1.77 0.25
N GLU A 97 -18.77 0.72 0.99
CA GLU A 97 -20.13 0.56 1.55
C GLU A 97 -20.41 1.46 2.75
N THR A 98 -19.40 1.72 3.60
CA THR A 98 -19.61 2.45 4.87
C THR A 98 -19.08 3.88 4.86
N ARG A 99 -18.16 4.20 3.93
CA ARG A 99 -17.42 5.47 3.92
C ARG A 99 -17.35 6.13 2.55
N ASN A 100 -18.18 5.70 1.60
CA ASN A 100 -18.23 6.26 0.24
C ASN A 100 -16.84 6.27 -0.45
N GLY A 101 -16.00 5.28 -0.14
CA GLY A 101 -14.65 5.15 -0.68
C GLY A 101 -13.60 6.08 -0.05
N ILE A 102 -13.87 6.67 1.11
CA ILE A 102 -12.94 7.58 1.81
C ILE A 102 -12.18 6.83 2.90
N PHE A 103 -10.85 6.92 2.87
CA PHE A 103 -9.99 6.38 3.94
C PHE A 103 -10.18 7.19 5.24
N PRO A 104 -10.18 6.53 6.41
CA PRO A 104 -10.10 7.23 7.68
C PRO A 104 -8.87 8.13 7.80
N ASP A 105 -9.05 9.31 8.39
CA ASP A 105 -7.94 10.21 8.73
C ASP A 105 -7.34 9.89 10.12
N SER A 106 -7.99 9.02 10.91
CA SER A 106 -7.51 8.65 12.24
C SER A 106 -6.77 7.32 12.25
N TYR A 107 -5.64 7.29 12.95
CA TYR A 107 -4.81 6.10 13.13
C TYR A 107 -5.60 4.92 13.71
N GLU A 108 -6.43 5.17 14.71
CA GLU A 108 -7.23 4.13 15.36
C GLU A 108 -8.26 3.50 14.42
N GLU A 109 -8.84 4.27 13.50
CA GLU A 109 -9.80 3.76 12.53
C GLU A 109 -9.11 3.01 11.39
N LEU A 110 -7.93 3.47 10.95
CA LEU A 110 -7.13 2.74 9.96
C LEU A 110 -6.75 1.35 10.47
N LEU A 111 -6.38 1.22 11.75
CA LEU A 111 -6.06 -0.09 12.36
C LEU A 111 -7.25 -1.06 12.45
N ARG A 112 -8.48 -0.57 12.33
CA ARG A 112 -9.68 -1.44 12.29
C ARG A 112 -9.90 -2.05 10.92
N LEU A 113 -9.22 -1.58 9.88
CA LEU A 113 -9.36 -2.10 8.53
C LEU A 113 -8.58 -3.42 8.35
N PRO A 114 -9.18 -4.43 7.72
CA PRO A 114 -8.50 -5.70 7.44
C PRO A 114 -7.15 -5.52 6.73
N GLY A 115 -6.11 -6.17 7.27
CA GLY A 115 -4.76 -6.14 6.67
C GLY A 115 -3.97 -4.86 6.94
N ILE A 116 -4.51 -3.90 7.69
CA ILE A 116 -3.77 -2.73 8.21
C ILE A 116 -3.42 -3.00 9.67
N GLY A 117 -2.13 -3.20 9.96
CA GLY A 117 -1.62 -3.47 11.31
C GLY A 117 -0.76 -2.32 11.87
N PRO A 118 -0.34 -2.35 13.15
CA PRO A 118 0.43 -1.25 13.77
C PRO A 118 1.81 -0.96 13.15
N TYR A 119 2.26 -1.78 12.20
CA TYR A 119 3.47 -1.54 11.40
C TYR A 119 3.24 -0.56 10.23
N TRP A 120 1.99 -0.35 9.81
CA TRP A 120 1.63 0.39 8.60
C TRP A 120 1.87 1.90 8.62
N LEU A 121 1.78 2.53 9.79
CA LEU A 121 1.64 3.98 9.90
C LEU A 121 2.80 4.60 10.70
N ARG A 122 3.92 3.89 10.81
CA ARG A 122 5.19 4.43 11.33
C ARG A 122 6.14 4.73 10.17
N GLN A 123 5.87 5.79 9.42
CA GLN A 123 6.87 6.48 8.60
C GLN A 123 6.68 7.99 8.76
#